data_AF-A0A1H0LHZ8-F1
#
_entry.id   AF-A0A1H0LHZ8-F1
#
_cell.length_a   1.000
_cell.length_b   1.000
_cell.length_c   1.000
_cell.angle_alpha   90.00
_cell.angle_beta   90.00
_cell.angle_gamma   90.00
#
_symmetry.space_group_name_H-M   'P 1'
#
loop_
_entity.id
_entity.type
_entity.pdbx_description
1 polymer ?
#
loop_
_entity_poly.entity_id
_entity_poly.type
_entity_poly.pdbx_seq_one_letter_code
_entity_poly.pdbx_strand_id
1 'polypeptide(L)'
;MGTADDGAALWPSRYLTDGRLVVVRSPRRAPVPRWSRLREAVLRLDRAARARLRRRPPPTEAEPPALPPEAALAAWDTTEARVAAAASRAWAETLREPAWHSPFLAANRAAFDGQAEVDRIVDLAMRIRDARAALGLRPAGPAAEYWDRQSAALEAAALRLGERADALIRHRDQAALLSAELRQLADLERLERSAAEIDGITVETAYAPAPADGGPAAVAEEIAAVRTAVTELVDLMTRTRAPLAEPPEPPREQRG
;
A
#
# COMPACT_ATOMS: atom_id res chain seq x y z
N MET A 1 -38.96 -9.27 2.03
CA MET A 1 -38.07 -8.13 2.33
C MET A 1 -36.66 -8.54 1.91
N GLY A 2 -36.08 -7.85 0.92
CA GLY A 2 -34.68 -7.99 0.51
C GLY A 2 -34.38 -9.01 -0.59
N THR A 3 -34.32 -8.55 -1.84
CA THR A 3 -33.79 -9.22 -3.03
C THR A 3 -32.27 -9.07 -3.13
N ALA A 4 -31.56 -10.13 -3.49
CA ALA A 4 -30.22 -10.09 -4.10
C ALA A 4 -30.19 -11.23 -5.13
N ASP A 5 -30.72 -11.00 -6.32
CA ASP A 5 -30.00 -10.53 -7.50
C ASP A 5 -28.95 -11.56 -7.93
N ASP A 6 -29.45 -12.55 -8.69
CA ASP A 6 -28.67 -13.52 -9.43
C ASP A 6 -27.70 -12.77 -10.36
N GLY A 7 -26.43 -13.17 -10.38
CA GLY A 7 -25.35 -12.61 -11.22
C GLY A 7 -25.56 -12.81 -12.73
N ALA A 8 -26.68 -12.35 -13.26
CA ALA A 8 -26.92 -12.17 -14.68
C ALA A 8 -26.19 -10.90 -15.12
N ALA A 9 -25.39 -11.00 -16.18
CA ALA A 9 -24.79 -9.83 -16.82
C ALA A 9 -25.89 -8.80 -17.13
N LEU A 10 -25.79 -7.60 -16.54
CA LEU A 10 -26.73 -6.47 -16.69
C LEU A 10 -26.69 -5.82 -18.09
N TRP A 11 -26.09 -6.46 -19.08
CA TRP A 11 -25.94 -5.94 -20.43
C TRP A 11 -26.60 -6.90 -21.43
N PRO A 12 -27.65 -6.47 -22.14
CA PRO A 12 -28.16 -7.24 -23.27
C PRO A 12 -27.04 -7.36 -24.32
N SER A 13 -26.86 -8.55 -24.90
CA SER A 13 -26.04 -8.71 -26.11
C SER A 13 -26.67 -7.87 -27.23
N ARG A 14 -26.11 -6.69 -27.48
CA ARG A 14 -26.51 -5.79 -28.55
C ARG A 14 -25.49 -5.93 -29.67
N TYR A 15 -25.96 -6.25 -30.87
CA TYR A 15 -25.17 -6.21 -32.08
C TYR A 15 -25.84 -5.29 -33.09
N LEU A 16 -25.00 -4.57 -33.85
CA LEU A 16 -25.41 -3.66 -34.92
C LEU A 16 -25.36 -4.43 -36.24
N THR A 17 -26.49 -4.56 -36.89
CA THR A 17 -26.61 -5.08 -38.27
C THR A 17 -27.32 -4.01 -39.09
N ASP A 18 -26.70 -3.60 -40.21
CA ASP A 18 -27.26 -2.68 -41.20
C ASP A 18 -27.82 -1.37 -40.63
N GLY A 19 -27.09 -0.75 -39.69
CA GLY A 19 -27.44 0.55 -39.13
C GLY A 19 -28.69 0.56 -38.24
N ARG A 20 -29.24 -0.61 -37.87
CA ARG A 20 -30.39 -0.72 -36.96
C ARG A 20 -30.01 -1.52 -35.70
N LEU A 21 -30.36 -0.99 -34.53
CA LEU A 21 -30.14 -1.64 -33.24
C LEU A 21 -31.18 -2.76 -33.06
N VAL A 22 -30.73 -4.01 -33.03
CA VAL A 22 -31.61 -5.16 -32.75
C VAL A 22 -31.41 -5.58 -31.29
N VAL A 23 -32.48 -5.54 -30.49
CA VAL A 23 -32.49 -6.02 -29.10
C VAL A 23 -33.10 -7.42 -29.06
N VAL A 24 -32.26 -8.44 -28.89
CA VAL A 24 -32.73 -9.82 -28.71
C VAL A 24 -33.18 -10.00 -27.26
N ARG A 25 -34.47 -10.28 -27.05
CA ARG A 25 -34.97 -10.78 -25.77
C ARG A 25 -34.61 -12.25 -25.63
N SER A 26 -33.94 -12.61 -24.53
CA SER A 26 -33.63 -14.00 -24.19
C SER A 26 -34.88 -14.89 -24.20
N PRO A 27 -34.80 -16.13 -24.71
CA PRO A 27 -35.94 -17.04 -24.75
C PRO A 27 -36.34 -17.49 -23.33
N ARG A 28 -37.65 -17.65 -23.11
CA ARG A 28 -38.24 -18.23 -21.90
C ARG A 28 -37.67 -19.65 -21.68
N ARG A 29 -37.15 -19.93 -20.48
CA ARG A 29 -36.61 -21.24 -20.06
C ARG A 29 -37.62 -22.37 -20.34
N ALA A 30 -37.23 -23.32 -21.19
CA ALA A 30 -37.95 -24.56 -21.43
C ALA A 30 -37.62 -25.61 -20.34
N PRO A 31 -38.55 -26.54 -20.04
CA PRO A 31 -38.33 -27.61 -19.06
C PRO A 31 -37.19 -28.53 -19.48
N VAL A 32 -36.23 -28.74 -18.57
CA VAL A 32 -34.96 -29.42 -18.85
C VAL A 32 -35.16 -30.94 -19.00
N PRO A 33 -34.63 -31.58 -20.06
CA PRO A 33 -34.84 -33.02 -20.32
C PRO A 33 -34.18 -33.93 -19.27
N ARG A 34 -34.73 -35.14 -19.08
CA ARG A 34 -34.25 -36.20 -18.16
C ARG A 34 -32.76 -36.55 -18.32
N TRP A 35 -32.22 -36.38 -19.53
CA TRP A 35 -30.80 -36.57 -19.85
C TRP A 35 -29.85 -35.56 -19.19
N SER A 36 -30.31 -34.33 -18.96
CA SER A 36 -29.52 -33.29 -18.27
C SER A 36 -29.29 -33.63 -16.81
N ARG A 37 -30.30 -34.23 -16.15
CA ARG A 37 -30.21 -34.70 -14.76
C ARG A 37 -29.28 -35.90 -14.62
N LEU A 38 -29.27 -36.79 -15.60
CA LEU A 38 -28.31 -37.91 -15.67
C LEU A 38 -26.87 -37.41 -15.86
N ARG A 39 -26.65 -36.40 -16.71
CA ARG A 39 -25.32 -35.79 -16.92
C ARG A 39 -24.81 -35.10 -15.65
N GLU A 40 -25.69 -34.45 -14.91
CA GLU A 40 -25.35 -33.81 -13.64
C GLU A 40 -25.04 -34.84 -12.54
N ALA A 41 -25.76 -35.97 -12.51
CA ALA A 41 -25.47 -37.09 -11.62
C ALA A 41 -24.11 -37.74 -11.93
N VAL A 42 -23.77 -37.91 -13.21
CA VAL A 42 -22.45 -38.40 -13.65
C VAL A 42 -21.33 -37.44 -13.24
N LEU A 43 -21.53 -36.13 -13.38
CA LEU A 43 -20.55 -35.12 -12.94
C LEU A 43 -20.37 -35.07 -11.41
N ARG A 44 -21.40 -35.41 -10.63
CA ARG A 44 -21.29 -35.56 -9.17
C ARG A 44 -20.57 -36.84 -8.78
N LEU A 45 -20.82 -37.94 -9.51
CA LEU A 45 -20.11 -39.21 -9.30
C LEU A 45 -18.61 -39.08 -9.63
N ASP A 46 -18.29 -38.35 -10.70
CA ASP A 46 -16.92 -38.04 -11.12
C ASP A 46 -16.19 -37.12 -10.12
N ARG A 47 -16.88 -36.12 -9.55
CA ARG A 47 -16.36 -35.31 -8.45
C ARG A 47 -16.10 -36.13 -7.17
N ALA A 48 -16.99 -37.08 -6.85
CA ALA A 48 -16.81 -37.97 -5.71
C ALA A 48 -15.68 -38.98 -5.93
N ALA A 49 -15.50 -39.48 -7.16
CA ALA A 49 -14.37 -40.31 -7.54
C ALA A 49 -13.04 -39.54 -7.45
N ARG A 50 -13.00 -38.29 -7.92
CA ARG A 50 -11.84 -37.38 -7.77
C ARG A 50 -11.51 -37.05 -6.32
N ALA A 51 -12.50 -36.95 -5.45
CA ALA A 51 -12.29 -36.76 -4.01
C ALA A 51 -11.69 -38.00 -3.34
N ARG A 52 -12.07 -39.21 -3.79
CA ARG A 52 -11.51 -40.49 -3.30
C ARG A 52 -10.10 -40.75 -3.80
N LEU A 53 -9.76 -40.25 -4.99
CA LEU A 53 -8.41 -40.30 -5.57
C LEU A 53 -7.39 -39.37 -4.89
N ARG A 54 -7.81 -38.46 -4.00
CA ARG A 54 -6.93 -37.56 -3.23
C ARG A 54 -6.32 -38.17 -1.94
N ARG A 55 -6.50 -39.47 -1.66
CA ARG A 55 -5.73 -40.18 -0.62
C ARG A 55 -4.51 -40.89 -1.25
N ARG A 56 -3.35 -40.20 -1.17
CA ARG A 56 -1.89 -40.47 -1.46
C ARG A 56 -1.40 -41.96 -1.42
N PRO A 57 -0.21 -42.40 -1.96
CA PRO A 57 0.89 -41.85 -2.82
C PRO A 57 1.17 -42.74 -4.11
N PRO A 58 2.29 -42.72 -4.93
CA PRO A 58 3.63 -42.10 -4.85
C PRO A 58 4.08 -41.38 -6.20
N PRO A 59 5.37 -41.07 -6.50
CA PRO A 59 5.77 -39.83 -7.19
C PRO A 59 6.05 -39.99 -8.69
N THR A 60 5.47 -39.16 -9.55
CA THR A 60 6.02 -39.02 -10.91
C THR A 60 5.71 -37.67 -11.53
N GLU A 61 6.80 -37.06 -12.01
CA GLU A 61 6.95 -35.95 -12.96
C GLU A 61 6.40 -34.58 -12.54
N ALA A 62 7.36 -33.73 -12.16
CA ALA A 62 7.18 -32.32 -11.87
C ALA A 62 6.67 -31.57 -13.10
N GLU A 63 5.38 -31.27 -13.12
CA GLU A 63 4.87 -30.08 -13.78
C GLU A 63 5.54 -28.87 -13.08
N PRO A 64 6.18 -27.95 -13.82
CA PRO A 64 6.82 -26.80 -13.19
C PRO A 64 5.76 -26.04 -12.37
N PRO A 65 6.08 -25.59 -11.15
CA PRO A 65 5.11 -24.87 -10.34
C PRO A 65 4.64 -23.66 -11.13
N ALA A 66 3.32 -23.51 -11.26
CA ALA A 66 2.73 -22.29 -11.79
C ALA A 66 3.36 -21.11 -11.04
N LEU A 67 4.10 -20.28 -11.75
CA LEU A 67 4.82 -19.15 -11.16
C LEU A 67 3.82 -18.31 -10.36
N PRO A 68 4.18 -17.84 -9.15
CA PRO A 68 3.34 -16.90 -8.43
C PRO A 68 3.08 -15.69 -9.34
N PRO A 69 1.89 -15.06 -9.26
CA PRO A 69 1.48 -14.00 -10.18
C PRO A 69 2.47 -12.83 -10.21
N GLU A 70 3.19 -12.55 -9.11
CA GLU A 70 4.25 -11.54 -9.12
C GLU A 70 5.45 -11.94 -9.99
N ALA A 71 5.81 -13.24 -10.04
CA ALA A 71 6.89 -13.75 -10.89
C ALA A 71 6.47 -13.84 -12.36
N ALA A 72 5.19 -14.12 -12.63
CA ALA A 72 4.63 -14.04 -13.98
C ALA A 72 4.66 -12.59 -14.51
N LEU A 73 4.27 -11.61 -13.69
CA LEU A 73 4.33 -10.19 -14.05
C LEU A 73 5.77 -9.70 -14.24
N ALA A 74 6.71 -10.09 -13.38
CA ALA A 74 8.12 -9.71 -13.49
C ALA A 74 8.76 -10.15 -14.82
N ALA A 75 8.29 -11.26 -15.41
CA ALA A 75 8.78 -11.78 -16.68
C ALA A 75 8.26 -11.02 -17.92
N TRP A 76 7.23 -10.18 -17.78
CA TRP A 76 6.49 -9.63 -18.92
C TRP A 76 6.85 -8.19 -19.30
N ASP A 77 7.61 -7.47 -18.47
CA ASP A 77 8.10 -6.09 -18.68
C ASP A 77 7.08 -5.08 -19.28
N THR A 78 5.79 -5.26 -19.01
CA THR A 78 4.75 -4.30 -19.42
C THR A 78 4.57 -3.20 -18.39
N THR A 79 3.93 -2.08 -18.77
CA THR A 79 3.57 -1.01 -17.84
C THR A 79 2.67 -1.51 -16.72
N GLU A 80 1.67 -2.33 -17.03
CA GLU A 80 0.71 -2.86 -16.03
C GLU A 80 1.42 -3.77 -15.03
N ALA A 81 2.34 -4.61 -15.51
CA ALA A 81 3.14 -5.48 -14.67
C ALA A 81 4.06 -4.71 -13.73
N ARG A 82 4.69 -3.64 -14.21
CA ARG A 82 5.53 -2.76 -13.38
C ARG A 82 4.71 -2.03 -12.31
N VAL A 83 3.50 -1.58 -12.63
CA VAL A 83 2.59 -0.93 -11.67
C VAL A 83 2.14 -1.93 -10.59
N ALA A 84 1.71 -3.13 -10.98
CA ALA A 84 1.31 -4.17 -10.03
C ALA A 84 2.47 -4.61 -9.13
N ALA A 85 3.69 -4.74 -9.68
CA ALA A 85 4.89 -5.04 -8.90
C ALA A 85 5.27 -3.89 -7.94
N ALA A 86 5.11 -2.63 -8.36
CA ALA A 86 5.33 -1.47 -7.50
C ALA A 86 4.33 -1.44 -6.32
N ALA A 87 3.04 -1.66 -6.58
CA ALA A 87 2.02 -1.73 -5.54
C ALA A 87 2.28 -2.88 -4.55
N SER A 88 2.64 -4.06 -5.06
CA SER A 88 2.96 -5.23 -4.22
C SER A 88 4.16 -4.96 -3.31
N ARG A 89 5.22 -4.32 -3.84
CA ARG A 89 6.39 -3.91 -3.03
C ARG A 89 6.03 -2.86 -2.01
N ALA A 90 5.27 -1.83 -2.39
CA ALA A 90 4.84 -0.78 -1.48
C ALA A 90 4.05 -1.37 -0.31
N TRP A 91 3.15 -2.32 -0.56
CA TRP A 91 2.43 -3.00 0.51
C TRP A 91 3.34 -3.82 1.43
N ALA A 92 4.26 -4.59 0.85
CA ALA A 92 5.24 -5.35 1.63
C ALA A 92 6.14 -4.44 2.49
N GLU A 93 6.46 -3.24 2.03
CA GLU A 93 7.16 -2.22 2.81
C GLU A 93 6.29 -1.65 3.92
N THR A 94 5.03 -1.30 3.66
CA THR A 94 4.07 -0.86 4.69
C THR A 94 3.98 -1.87 5.83
N LEU A 95 3.91 -3.16 5.52
CA LEU A 95 3.85 -4.22 6.52
C LEU A 95 5.15 -4.36 7.34
N ARG A 96 6.28 -3.83 6.87
CA ARG A 96 7.54 -3.81 7.66
C ARG A 96 7.64 -2.57 8.54
N GLU A 97 6.86 -1.53 8.29
CA GLU A 97 6.91 -0.30 9.08
C GLU A 97 6.44 -0.52 10.52
N PRO A 98 7.21 -0.12 11.54
CA PRO A 98 6.82 -0.27 12.94
C PRO A 98 5.51 0.44 13.27
N ALA A 99 5.28 1.64 12.72
CA ALA A 99 4.04 2.38 12.96
C ALA A 99 2.82 1.64 12.41
N TRP A 100 2.97 0.82 11.37
CA TRP A 100 1.85 0.03 10.85
C TRP A 100 1.29 -0.94 11.88
N HIS A 101 2.05 -1.35 12.89
CA HIS A 101 1.57 -2.21 13.99
C HIS A 101 1.12 -1.42 15.22
N SER A 102 1.34 -0.11 15.23
CA SER A 102 1.00 0.77 16.34
C SER A 102 -0.52 0.86 16.55
N PRO A 103 -1.01 1.07 17.80
CA PRO A 103 -2.40 1.36 18.05
C PRO A 103 -2.92 2.59 17.29
N PHE A 104 -2.06 3.58 16.99
CA PHE A 104 -2.46 4.79 16.26
C PHE A 104 -3.00 4.51 14.84
N LEU A 105 -2.55 3.43 14.20
CA LEU A 105 -3.05 3.00 12.89
C LEU A 105 -4.09 1.88 12.95
N ALA A 106 -4.60 1.52 14.13
CA ALA A 106 -5.58 0.45 14.27
C ALA A 106 -6.88 0.71 13.48
N ALA A 107 -7.37 1.94 13.48
CA ALA A 107 -8.54 2.34 12.69
C ALA A 107 -8.27 2.21 11.17
N ASN A 108 -7.09 2.62 10.71
CA ASN A 108 -6.69 2.48 9.31
C ASN A 108 -6.55 1.02 8.89
N ARG A 109 -5.95 0.15 9.74
CA ARG A 109 -5.88 -1.30 9.48
C ARG A 109 -7.27 -1.95 9.41
N ALA A 110 -8.20 -1.51 10.24
CA ALA A 110 -9.57 -2.03 10.23
C ALA A 110 -10.36 -1.56 8.99
N ALA A 111 -10.09 -0.35 8.50
CA ALA A 111 -10.78 0.24 7.36
C ALA A 111 -10.19 -0.16 5.99
N PHE A 112 -8.90 -0.51 5.94
CA PHE A 112 -8.18 -0.77 4.70
C PHE A 112 -7.50 -2.15 4.70
N ASP A 113 -8.03 -3.04 3.88
CA ASP A 113 -7.40 -4.32 3.55
C ASP A 113 -6.44 -4.13 2.36
N GLY A 114 -5.18 -3.85 2.69
CA GLY A 114 -4.13 -3.63 1.69
C GLY A 114 -3.81 -4.88 0.87
N GLN A 115 -3.96 -6.07 1.42
CA GLN A 115 -3.72 -7.31 0.66
C GLN A 115 -4.79 -7.50 -0.42
N ALA A 116 -6.07 -7.34 -0.04
CA ALA A 116 -7.16 -7.39 -1.02
C ALA A 116 -7.03 -6.28 -2.09
N GLU A 117 -6.44 -5.14 -1.74
CA GLU A 117 -6.16 -4.08 -2.73
C GLU A 117 -5.05 -4.48 -3.71
N VAL A 118 -3.94 -5.04 -3.22
CA VAL A 118 -2.87 -5.58 -4.10
C VAL A 118 -3.42 -6.65 -5.02
N ASP A 119 -4.20 -7.61 -4.51
CA ASP A 119 -4.79 -8.68 -5.31
C ASP A 119 -5.68 -8.11 -6.42
N ARG A 120 -6.46 -7.06 -6.13
CA ARG A 120 -7.30 -6.36 -7.13
C ARG A 120 -6.47 -5.64 -8.19
N ILE A 121 -5.35 -5.02 -7.81
CA ILE A 121 -4.41 -4.36 -8.74
C ILE A 121 -3.77 -5.40 -9.67
N VAL A 122 -3.29 -6.50 -9.12
CA VAL A 122 -2.68 -7.62 -9.88
C VAL A 122 -3.68 -8.21 -10.86
N ASP A 123 -4.90 -8.52 -10.41
CA ASP A 123 -5.95 -9.06 -11.26
C ASP A 123 -6.37 -8.09 -12.37
N LEU A 124 -6.48 -6.78 -12.08
CA LEU A 124 -6.77 -5.78 -13.08
C LEU A 124 -5.63 -5.65 -14.11
N ALA A 125 -4.38 -5.68 -13.67
CA ALA A 125 -3.21 -5.64 -14.55
C ALA A 125 -3.17 -6.82 -15.52
N MET A 126 -3.44 -8.04 -15.02
CA MET A 126 -3.55 -9.24 -15.87
C MET A 126 -4.68 -9.10 -16.89
N ARG A 127 -5.87 -8.65 -16.47
CA ARG A 127 -7.02 -8.48 -17.38
C ARG A 127 -6.77 -7.43 -18.47
N ILE A 128 -6.14 -6.30 -18.15
CA ILE A 128 -5.79 -5.27 -19.13
C ILE A 128 -4.80 -5.85 -20.16
N ARG A 129 -3.79 -6.58 -19.69
CA ARG A 129 -2.81 -7.22 -20.56
C ARG A 129 -3.46 -8.23 -21.50
N ASP A 130 -4.23 -9.17 -20.96
CA ASP A 130 -4.89 -10.21 -21.75
C ASP A 130 -5.83 -9.59 -22.79
N ALA A 131 -6.54 -8.52 -22.41
CA ALA A 131 -7.38 -7.78 -23.33
C ALA A 131 -6.58 -7.05 -24.42
N ARG A 132 -5.42 -6.44 -24.10
CA ARG A 132 -4.54 -5.84 -25.12
C ARG A 132 -3.95 -6.88 -26.07
N ALA A 133 -3.54 -8.04 -25.55
CA ALA A 133 -3.06 -9.14 -26.37
C ALA A 133 -4.15 -9.67 -27.30
N ALA A 134 -5.39 -9.77 -26.81
CA ALA A 134 -6.54 -10.19 -27.60
C ALA A 134 -7.02 -9.13 -28.61
N LEU A 135 -6.84 -7.83 -28.31
CA LEU A 135 -7.25 -6.72 -29.18
C LEU A 135 -6.46 -6.68 -30.49
N GLY A 136 -5.18 -7.08 -30.46
CA GLY A 136 -4.34 -7.23 -31.65
C GLY A 136 -4.13 -5.92 -32.42
N LEU A 137 -3.70 -6.04 -33.68
CA LEU A 137 -3.46 -4.89 -34.56
C LEU A 137 -4.77 -4.21 -34.96
N ARG A 138 -4.73 -2.89 -35.08
CA ARG A 138 -5.88 -2.09 -35.52
C ARG A 138 -6.33 -2.50 -36.94
N PRO A 139 -7.58 -2.93 -37.14
CA PRO A 139 -8.09 -3.28 -38.45
C PRO A 139 -8.35 -2.03 -39.30
N ALA A 140 -8.42 -2.20 -40.62
CA ALA A 140 -8.84 -1.15 -41.56
C ALA A 140 -10.37 -1.11 -41.71
N GLY A 141 -10.89 0.02 -42.18
CA GLY A 141 -12.31 0.19 -42.51
C GLY A 141 -13.22 0.32 -41.28
N PRO A 142 -14.50 -0.05 -41.37
CA PRO A 142 -15.51 0.28 -40.34
C PRO A 142 -15.28 -0.45 -39.00
N ALA A 143 -14.53 -1.55 -38.99
CA ALA A 143 -14.13 -2.23 -37.77
C ALA A 143 -13.14 -1.41 -36.92
N ALA A 144 -12.46 -0.42 -37.52
CA ALA A 144 -11.49 0.43 -36.84
C ALA A 144 -12.12 1.25 -35.71
N GLU A 145 -13.33 1.77 -35.90
CA GLU A 145 -14.02 2.55 -34.86
C GLU A 145 -14.34 1.71 -33.61
N TYR A 146 -14.68 0.44 -33.82
CA TYR A 146 -14.94 -0.47 -32.71
C TYR A 146 -13.64 -0.81 -31.96
N TRP A 147 -12.56 -1.05 -32.70
CA TRP A 147 -11.22 -1.22 -32.12
C TRP A 147 -10.80 0.00 -31.32
N ASP A 148 -10.99 1.22 -31.86
CA ASP A 148 -10.63 2.48 -31.19
C ASP A 148 -11.38 2.65 -29.86
N ARG A 149 -12.69 2.30 -29.83
CA ARG A 149 -13.48 2.29 -28.58
C ARG A 149 -12.96 1.29 -27.56
N GLN A 150 -12.57 0.09 -27.99
CA GLN A 150 -12.00 -0.92 -27.09
C GLN A 150 -10.63 -0.49 -26.56
N SER A 151 -9.76 0.06 -27.42
CA SER A 151 -8.47 0.60 -27.02
C SER A 151 -8.62 1.73 -26.00
N ALA A 152 -9.54 2.68 -26.24
CA ALA A 152 -9.81 3.77 -25.29
C ALA A 152 -10.33 3.26 -23.94
N ALA A 153 -11.17 2.22 -23.93
CA ALA A 153 -11.64 1.61 -22.69
C ALA A 153 -10.51 0.93 -21.90
N LEU A 154 -9.52 0.33 -22.59
CA LEU A 154 -8.33 -0.25 -21.97
C LEU A 154 -7.41 0.82 -21.40
N GLU A 155 -7.22 1.95 -22.10
CA GLU A 155 -6.47 3.08 -21.55
C GLU A 155 -7.13 3.65 -20.29
N ALA A 156 -8.46 3.81 -20.29
CA ALA A 156 -9.18 4.24 -19.09
C ALA A 156 -9.06 3.22 -17.93
N ALA A 157 -8.96 1.92 -18.23
CA ALA A 157 -8.70 0.91 -17.21
C ALA A 157 -7.26 0.98 -16.67
N ALA A 158 -6.28 1.25 -17.53
CA ALA A 158 -4.88 1.43 -17.13
C ALA A 158 -4.70 2.68 -16.24
N LEU A 159 -5.42 3.77 -16.53
CA LEU A 159 -5.44 4.96 -15.66
C LEU A 159 -5.99 4.61 -14.26
N ARG A 160 -7.12 3.90 -14.19
CA ARG A 160 -7.67 3.43 -12.90
C ARG A 160 -6.73 2.49 -12.15
N LEU A 161 -5.97 1.66 -12.86
CA LEU A 161 -4.93 0.82 -12.26
C LEU A 161 -3.85 1.69 -11.59
N GLY A 162 -3.38 2.73 -12.29
CA GLY A 162 -2.40 3.68 -11.75
C GLY A 162 -2.93 4.42 -10.52
N GLU A 163 -4.14 4.98 -10.58
CA GLU A 163 -4.76 5.69 -9.44
C GLU A 163 -4.87 4.83 -8.17
N ARG A 164 -5.18 3.54 -8.33
CA ARG A 164 -5.25 2.58 -7.23
C ARG A 164 -3.88 2.25 -6.65
N ALA A 165 -2.89 2.02 -7.51
CA ALA A 165 -1.52 1.80 -7.07
C ALA A 165 -0.97 3.02 -6.32
N ASP A 166 -1.23 4.23 -6.81
CA ASP A 166 -0.84 5.48 -6.15
C ASP A 166 -1.50 5.66 -4.78
N ALA A 167 -2.77 5.27 -4.64
CA ALA A 167 -3.45 5.29 -3.34
C ALA A 167 -2.75 4.39 -2.33
N LEU A 168 -2.30 3.21 -2.76
CA LEU A 168 -1.57 2.27 -1.91
C LEU A 168 -0.19 2.83 -1.51
N ILE A 169 0.53 3.45 -2.46
CA ILE A 169 1.83 4.10 -2.19
C ILE A 169 1.65 5.24 -1.17
N ARG A 170 0.60 6.06 -1.28
CA ARG A 170 0.31 7.11 -0.29
C ARG A 170 0.08 6.55 1.12
N HIS A 171 -0.62 5.41 1.25
CA HIS A 171 -0.78 4.77 2.56
C HIS A 171 0.55 4.28 3.14
N ARG A 172 1.45 3.77 2.30
CA ARG A 172 2.82 3.41 2.69
C ARG A 172 3.58 4.63 3.20
N ASP A 173 3.53 5.75 2.49
CA ASP A 173 4.25 6.96 2.88
C ASP A 173 3.72 7.55 4.20
N GLN A 174 2.41 7.51 4.43
CA GLN A 174 1.82 7.89 5.72
C GLN A 174 2.33 7.00 6.87
N ALA A 175 2.44 5.69 6.66
CA ALA A 175 2.96 4.77 7.66
C ALA A 175 4.47 5.01 7.93
N ALA A 176 5.25 5.35 6.91
CA ALA A 176 6.66 5.67 7.05
C ALA A 176 6.88 6.99 7.82
N LEU A 177 6.08 8.03 7.53
CA LEU A 177 6.12 9.31 8.25
C LEU A 177 5.84 9.11 9.74
N LEU A 178 4.76 8.39 10.09
CA LEU A 178 4.45 8.07 11.49
C LEU A 178 5.54 7.23 12.16
N SER A 179 6.20 6.32 11.42
CA SER A 179 7.33 5.56 11.96
C SER A 179 8.52 6.45 12.30
N ALA A 180 8.76 7.50 11.52
CA ALA A 180 9.80 8.49 11.81
C ALA A 180 9.46 9.31 13.06
N GLU A 181 8.21 9.75 13.21
CA GLU A 181 7.74 10.48 14.40
C GLU A 181 7.83 9.64 15.67
N LEU A 182 7.39 8.38 15.63
CA LEU A 182 7.51 7.46 16.78
C LEU A 182 8.98 7.22 17.18
N ARG A 183 9.90 7.19 16.20
CA ARG A 183 11.33 7.07 16.48
C ARG A 183 11.88 8.32 17.17
N GLN A 184 11.48 9.50 16.70
CA GLN A 184 11.86 10.77 17.35
C GLN A 184 11.37 10.84 18.80
N LEU A 185 10.13 10.41 19.07
CA LEU A 185 9.61 10.34 20.44
C LEU A 185 10.42 9.38 21.32
N ALA A 186 10.75 8.19 20.82
CA ALA A 186 11.58 7.23 21.55
C ALA A 186 12.99 7.76 21.83
N ASP A 187 13.58 8.50 20.89
CA ASP A 187 14.88 9.16 21.08
C ASP A 187 14.81 10.25 22.15
N LEU A 188 13.71 11.04 22.19
CA LEU A 188 13.48 12.02 23.25
C LEU A 188 13.32 11.38 24.63
N GLU A 189 12.53 10.31 24.74
CA GLU A 189 12.41 9.55 26.00
C GLU A 189 13.75 8.97 26.45
N ARG A 190 14.60 8.55 25.50
CA ARG A 190 15.96 8.09 25.81
C ARG A 190 16.81 9.22 26.36
N LEU A 191 16.75 10.40 25.75
CA LEU A 191 17.49 11.58 26.22
C LEU A 191 17.01 12.04 27.60
N GLU A 192 15.70 12.03 27.86
CA GLU A 192 15.14 12.34 29.18
C GLU A 192 15.66 11.38 30.24
N ARG A 193 15.67 10.07 29.96
CA ARG A 193 16.20 9.06 30.89
C ARG A 193 17.69 9.26 31.16
N SER A 194 18.48 9.51 30.12
CA SER A 194 19.91 9.80 30.26
C SER A 194 20.17 11.10 31.04
N ALA A 195 19.34 12.13 30.87
CA ALA A 195 19.44 13.36 31.65
C ALA A 195 19.15 13.10 33.14
N ALA A 196 18.12 12.31 33.46
CA ALA A 196 17.81 11.92 34.83
C ALA A 196 18.93 11.08 35.48
N GLU A 197 19.59 10.20 34.73
CA GLU A 197 20.76 9.44 35.19
C GLU A 197 21.95 10.37 35.50
N ILE A 198 22.24 11.33 34.61
CA ILE A 198 23.30 12.33 34.83
C ILE A 198 22.99 13.19 36.05
N ASP A 199 21.74 13.61 36.24
CA ASP A 199 21.31 14.37 37.42
C ASP A 199 21.52 13.55 38.70
N GLY A 200 21.20 12.24 38.68
CA GLY A 200 21.46 11.32 39.79
C GLY A 200 22.95 11.23 40.14
N ILE A 201 23.82 11.01 39.14
CA ILE A 201 25.28 10.98 39.32
C ILE A 201 25.79 12.33 39.85
N THR A 202 25.22 13.45 39.37
CA THR A 202 25.58 14.80 39.82
C THR A 202 25.23 15.00 41.30
N VAL A 203 24.07 14.50 41.75
CA VAL A 203 23.71 14.52 43.18
C VAL A 203 24.65 13.64 44.00
N GLU A 204 24.92 12.40 43.56
CA GLU A 204 25.81 11.48 44.29
C GLU A 204 27.23 12.02 44.42
N THR A 205 27.77 12.64 43.37
CA THR A 205 29.10 13.29 43.39
C THR A 205 29.13 14.55 44.25
N ALA A 206 28.05 15.35 44.26
CA ALA A 206 27.94 16.52 45.14
C ALA A 206 27.86 16.15 46.64
N TYR A 207 27.35 14.97 46.97
CA TYR A 207 27.18 14.49 48.35
C TYR A 207 28.20 13.41 48.78
N ALA A 208 29.13 13.01 47.91
CA ALA A 208 30.18 12.07 48.25
C ALA A 208 31.10 12.66 49.35
N PRO A 209 31.37 11.95 50.45
CA PRO A 209 32.30 12.43 51.47
C PRO A 209 33.68 12.58 50.85
N ALA A 210 34.23 13.79 50.94
CA ALA A 210 35.50 14.16 50.32
C ALA A 210 36.63 13.20 50.71
N PRO A 211 37.41 12.65 49.76
CA PRO A 211 38.75 12.17 50.06
C PRO A 211 39.57 13.37 50.51
N ALA A 212 40.28 13.23 51.63
CA ALA A 212 41.28 14.18 52.06
C ALA A 212 42.42 14.18 51.03
N ASP A 213 42.29 15.02 49.99
CA ASP A 213 43.34 15.75 49.26
C ASP A 213 42.82 16.12 47.86
N GLY A 214 42.46 17.41 47.67
CA GLY A 214 41.94 17.98 46.42
C GLY A 214 40.44 18.31 46.50
N GLY A 215 40.12 19.48 47.05
CA GLY A 215 38.79 19.77 47.61
C GLY A 215 37.61 19.81 46.60
N PRO A 216 36.43 19.30 47.00
CA PRO A 216 35.19 19.29 46.20
C PRO A 216 34.67 20.68 45.81
N ALA A 217 35.18 21.74 46.44
CA ALA A 217 34.89 23.12 46.07
C ALA A 217 35.39 23.48 44.66
N ALA A 218 36.54 22.93 44.23
CA ALA A 218 37.08 23.22 42.90
C ALA A 218 36.26 22.53 41.79
N VAL A 219 35.81 21.31 42.03
CA VAL A 219 34.94 20.57 41.08
C VAL A 219 33.54 21.19 41.05
N ALA A 220 33.01 21.64 42.18
CA ALA A 220 31.74 22.36 42.22
C ALA A 220 31.81 23.72 41.49
N GLU A 221 32.93 24.44 41.61
CA GLU A 221 33.18 25.67 40.83
C GLU A 221 33.29 25.38 39.33
N GLU A 222 33.95 24.28 38.94
CA GLU A 222 34.07 23.87 37.54
C GLU A 222 32.70 23.48 36.94
N ILE A 223 31.88 22.73 37.68
CA ILE A 223 30.51 22.39 37.25
C ILE A 223 29.63 23.64 37.17
N ALA A 224 29.76 24.58 38.11
CA ALA A 224 29.04 25.86 38.07
C ALA A 224 29.48 26.72 36.88
N ALA A 225 30.78 26.74 36.56
CA ALA A 225 31.33 27.42 35.39
C ALA A 225 30.82 26.80 34.09
N VAL A 226 30.78 25.47 33.99
CA VAL A 226 30.24 24.75 32.82
C VAL A 226 28.74 25.01 32.67
N ARG A 227 27.95 24.98 33.75
CA ARG A 227 26.52 25.31 33.70
C ARG A 227 26.26 26.76 33.25
N THR A 228 27.08 27.69 33.70
CA THR A 228 27.00 29.10 33.28
C THR A 228 27.30 29.22 31.78
N ALA A 229 28.38 28.58 31.31
CA ALA A 229 28.75 28.58 29.89
C ALA A 229 27.69 27.93 28.98
N VAL A 230 27.05 26.84 29.41
CA VAL A 230 25.96 26.19 28.67
C VAL A 230 24.72 27.08 28.61
N THR A 231 24.38 27.77 29.71
CA THR A 231 23.26 28.71 29.74
C THR A 231 23.50 29.89 28.81
N GLU A 232 24.71 30.47 28.81
CA GLU A 232 25.11 31.54 27.90
C GLU A 232 25.07 31.11 26.43
N LEU A 233 25.48 29.87 26.12
CA LEU A 233 25.41 29.30 24.78
C LEU A 233 23.95 29.14 24.30
N VAL A 234 23.07 28.62 25.17
CA VAL A 234 21.64 28.47 24.87
C VAL A 234 20.97 29.82 24.67
N ASP A 235 21.30 30.82 25.48
CA ASP A 235 20.81 32.20 25.31
C ASP A 235 21.30 32.82 24.00
N LEU A 236 22.57 32.60 23.64
CA LEU A 236 23.14 33.06 22.37
C LEU A 236 22.46 32.39 21.16
N MET A 237 22.22 31.08 21.23
CA MET A 237 21.52 30.33 20.18
C MET A 237 20.05 30.75 20.06
N THR A 238 19.41 31.08 21.17
CA THR A 238 18.01 31.58 21.19
C THR A 238 17.93 32.98 20.61
N ARG A 239 18.89 33.86 20.95
CA ARG A 239 18.98 35.23 20.42
C ARG A 239 19.31 35.27 18.93
N THR A 240 20.11 34.33 18.43
CA THR A 240 20.42 34.21 16.99
C THR A 240 19.30 33.54 16.18
N ARG A 241 18.40 32.77 16.82
CA ARG A 241 17.18 32.23 16.18
C ARG A 241 15.99 33.19 16.16
N ALA A 242 15.92 34.17 17.07
CA ALA A 242 14.85 35.18 17.09
C ALA A 242 14.64 35.92 15.74
N PRO A 243 15.67 36.36 15.01
CA PRO A 243 15.48 37.05 13.72
C PRO A 243 15.14 36.13 12.53
N LEU A 244 15.08 34.80 12.73
CA LEU A 244 14.63 33.84 11.71
C LEU A 244 13.16 33.41 11.89
N ALA A 245 12.53 33.79 13.00
CA ALA A 245 11.12 33.49 13.30
C ALA A 245 10.16 34.61 12.85
N GLU A 246 10.67 35.80 12.54
CA GLU A 246 9.87 36.86 11.91
C GLU A 246 9.83 36.64 10.40
N PRO A 247 8.64 36.64 9.77
CA PRO A 247 8.55 36.65 8.30
C PRO A 247 9.21 37.93 7.76
N PRO A 248 9.87 37.88 6.59
CA PRO A 248 10.49 39.06 6.01
C PRO A 248 9.44 40.17 5.83
N GLU A 249 9.72 41.37 6.37
CA GLU A 249 8.86 42.54 6.12
C GLU A 249 8.72 42.73 4.60
N PRO A 250 7.48 42.85 4.07
CA PRO A 250 7.30 43.17 2.66
C PRO A 250 7.92 44.55 2.38
N PRO A 251 8.51 44.76 1.19
CA PRO A 251 9.12 46.03 0.85
C PRO A 251 8.08 47.15 0.98
N ARG A 252 8.41 48.16 1.79
CA ARG A 252 7.62 49.39 1.89
C ARG A 252 7.57 50.01 0.50
N GLU A 253 6.38 50.05 -0.08
CA GLU A 253 6.09 50.85 -1.26
C GLU A 253 6.54 52.29 -0.99
N GLN A 254 7.64 52.69 -1.62
CA GLN A 254 7.97 54.10 -1.77
C GLN A 254 6.92 54.69 -2.71
N ARG A 255 5.86 55.24 -2.14
CA ARG A 255 5.14 56.35 -2.75
C ARG A 255 5.99 57.60 -2.57
N GLY A 256 6.54 58.09 -3.68
CA GLY A 256 7.32 59.32 -3.78
C GLY A 256 8.00 59.39 -5.12
#